data_AF-A0A2Z4BXU3-F1
#
_entry.id   AF-A0A2Z4BXU3-F1
#
_cell.length_a   1.000
_cell.length_b   1.000
_cell.length_c   1.000
_cell.angle_alpha   90.00
_cell.angle_beta   90.00
_cell.angle_gamma   90.00
#
_symmetry.space_group_name_H-M   'P 1'
#
loop_
_entity.id
_entity.type
_entity.pdbx_description
1 polymer ?
#
loop_
_entity_poly.entity_id
_entity_poly.type
_entity_poly.pdbx_seq_one_letter_code
_entity_poly.pdbx_strand_id
1 'polypeptide(L)'
;MKLLLLLSIFGVYLSFTEAYVNVCYFSSWAVYRQGDGKFDIEDNDPSLCTHLVYAFAGLGPDNKIKVLDPWNDLCDNYGKCGYDRFVKLREKNVNLKTLLAIGGWNEGSTKYSQMAASASKRKIFVDSVVALLKKHDFNGLDMDWEYPTQRGGAPEDQANFV
;
A
#
# COMPACT_ATOMS: atom_id res chain seq x y z
N MET A 1 59.76 -27.29 25.11
CA MET A 1 58.44 -26.97 25.69
C MET A 1 57.63 -26.31 24.57
N LYS A 2 56.70 -27.08 23.96
CA LYS A 2 55.88 -26.65 22.82
C LYS A 2 54.76 -25.74 23.34
N LEU A 3 54.59 -24.55 22.76
CA LEU A 3 53.38 -23.75 22.95
C LEU A 3 52.85 -23.36 21.57
N LEU A 4 51.93 -24.18 21.08
CA LEU A 4 51.11 -23.89 19.91
C LEU A 4 50.07 -22.84 20.31
N LEU A 5 50.22 -21.61 19.81
CA LEU A 5 49.15 -20.61 19.82
C LEU A 5 48.10 -21.03 18.77
N LEU A 6 47.03 -21.67 19.24
CA LEU A 6 45.79 -21.82 18.49
C LEU A 6 45.06 -20.47 18.51
N LEU A 7 45.22 -19.67 17.45
CA LEU A 7 44.31 -18.57 17.15
C LEU A 7 42.97 -19.19 16.73
N SER A 8 42.04 -19.28 17.69
CA SER A 8 40.65 -19.60 17.41
C SER A 8 40.03 -18.47 16.60
N ILE A 9 39.89 -18.72 15.29
CA ILE A 9 39.08 -17.90 14.39
C ILE A 9 37.63 -18.03 14.87
N PHE A 10 37.18 -17.09 15.69
CA PHE A 10 35.76 -16.89 15.96
C PHE A 10 35.17 -16.25 14.70
N GLY A 11 34.86 -17.07 13.70
CA GLY A 11 34.05 -16.68 12.57
C GLY A 11 32.65 -16.36 13.10
N VAL A 12 32.35 -15.09 13.30
CA VAL A 12 30.98 -14.63 13.54
C VAL A 12 30.23 -14.84 12.23
N TYR A 13 29.53 -15.97 12.13
CA TYR A 13 28.54 -16.17 11.08
C TYR A 13 27.36 -15.24 11.40
N LEU A 14 27.33 -14.07 10.74
CA LEU A 14 26.12 -13.27 10.63
C LEU A 14 25.11 -14.08 9.81
N SER A 15 24.25 -14.82 10.51
CA SER A 15 23.10 -15.44 9.88
C SER A 15 22.06 -14.35 9.63
N PHE A 16 21.95 -13.89 8.38
CA PHE A 16 20.82 -13.07 7.95
C PHE A 16 19.60 -13.99 7.88
N THR A 17 18.86 -14.07 8.98
CA THR A 17 17.46 -14.52 8.90
C THR A 17 16.71 -13.40 8.18
N GLU A 18 16.20 -13.68 6.98
CA GLU A 18 15.18 -12.81 6.40
C GLU A 18 13.98 -12.83 7.35
N ALA A 19 13.63 -11.66 7.89
CA ALA A 19 12.46 -11.54 8.73
C ALA A 19 11.20 -11.77 7.87
N TYR A 20 10.26 -12.56 8.37
CA TYR A 20 8.99 -12.80 7.69
C TYR A 20 8.22 -11.49 7.46
N VAL A 21 7.69 -11.32 6.26
CA VAL A 21 6.80 -10.21 5.91
C VAL A 21 5.36 -10.59 6.26
N ASN A 22 4.76 -9.90 7.22
CA ASN A 22 3.32 -9.95 7.52
C ASN A 22 2.62 -8.68 7.00
N VAL A 23 1.70 -8.84 6.04
CA VAL A 23 0.97 -7.74 5.38
C VAL A 23 -0.48 -7.75 5.85
N CYS A 24 -0.96 -6.62 6.36
CA CYS A 24 -2.33 -6.48 6.86
C CYS A 24 -3.05 -5.36 6.12
N TYR A 25 -4.24 -5.66 5.59
CA TYR A 25 -5.10 -4.68 4.94
C TYR A 25 -6.01 -3.99 5.96
N PHE A 26 -6.03 -2.67 5.92
CA PHE A 26 -6.96 -1.82 6.64
C PHE A 26 -8.04 -1.32 5.67
N SER A 27 -9.28 -1.74 5.89
CA SER A 27 -10.45 -1.27 5.15
C SER A 27 -10.91 0.09 5.66
N SER A 28 -10.66 1.17 4.92
CA SER A 28 -10.93 2.55 5.37
C SER A 28 -12.39 2.82 5.73
N TRP A 29 -13.31 2.12 5.08
CA TRP A 29 -14.75 2.24 5.33
C TRP A 29 -15.21 1.60 6.65
N ALA A 30 -14.35 0.82 7.33
CA ALA A 30 -14.68 0.20 8.61
C ALA A 30 -14.95 1.23 9.73
N VAL A 31 -14.45 2.47 9.57
CA VAL A 31 -14.73 3.60 10.49
C VAL A 31 -16.21 3.96 10.57
N TYR A 32 -17.00 3.60 9.56
CA TYR A 32 -18.43 3.88 9.48
C TYR A 32 -19.33 2.76 10.03
N ARG A 33 -18.75 1.62 10.44
CA ARG A 33 -19.51 0.58 11.13
C ARG A 33 -20.00 1.09 12.50
N GLN A 34 -21.06 0.46 13.01
CA GLN A 34 -21.72 0.84 14.26
C GLN A 34 -21.27 -0.05 15.42
N GLY A 35 -21.33 0.49 16.64
CA GLY A 35 -20.98 -0.23 17.87
C GLY A 35 -19.56 -0.82 17.82
N ASP A 36 -19.41 -2.03 18.37
CA ASP A 36 -18.13 -2.75 18.45
C ASP A 36 -17.57 -3.17 17.07
N GLY A 37 -18.34 -3.01 16.00
CA GLY A 37 -17.86 -3.23 14.64
C GLY A 37 -17.06 -2.05 14.08
N LYS A 38 -17.13 -0.88 14.70
CA LYS A 38 -16.37 0.31 14.29
C LYS A 38 -14.87 0.05 14.45
N PHE A 39 -14.12 0.35 13.40
CA PHE A 39 -12.67 0.21 13.41
C PHE A 39 -12.05 1.41 12.68
N ASP A 40 -11.41 2.30 13.43
CA ASP A 40 -10.71 3.48 12.95
C ASP A 40 -9.20 3.19 12.81
N ILE A 41 -8.42 4.18 12.38
CA ILE A 41 -7.00 4.03 12.10
C ILE A 41 -6.22 3.65 13.36
N GLU A 42 -6.49 4.28 14.49
CA GLU A 42 -5.75 4.08 15.74
C GLU A 42 -6.05 2.73 16.41
N ASP A 43 -7.08 2.01 15.96
CA ASP A 43 -7.36 0.64 16.39
C ASP A 43 -6.39 -0.38 15.78
N ASN A 44 -5.63 0.01 14.73
CA ASN A 44 -4.55 -0.82 14.20
C ASN A 44 -3.36 -0.83 15.20
N ASP A 45 -3.01 -2.00 15.72
CA ASP A 45 -1.77 -2.20 16.46
C ASP A 45 -0.58 -2.32 15.48
N PRO A 46 0.33 -1.33 15.43
CA PRO A 46 1.42 -1.28 14.47
C PRO A 46 2.53 -2.30 14.75
N SER A 47 2.46 -3.04 15.86
CA SER A 47 3.42 -4.10 16.20
C SER A 47 3.06 -5.48 15.63
N LEU A 48 1.81 -5.68 15.21
CA LEU A 48 1.32 -6.98 14.72
C LEU A 48 1.74 -7.28 13.27
N CYS A 49 1.97 -6.24 12.47
CA CYS A 49 2.22 -6.34 11.03
C CYS A 49 3.53 -5.65 10.67
N THR A 50 4.20 -6.17 9.64
CA THR A 50 5.39 -5.51 9.07
C THR A 50 5.00 -4.48 8.02
N HIS A 51 3.87 -4.70 7.34
CA HIS A 51 3.32 -3.83 6.31
C HIS A 51 1.82 -3.64 6.60
N LEU A 52 1.37 -2.39 6.61
CA LEU A 52 -0.06 -2.05 6.60
C LEU A 52 -0.42 -1.46 5.25
N VAL A 53 -1.57 -1.88 4.70
CA VAL A 53 -2.08 -1.43 3.40
C VAL A 53 -3.40 -0.69 3.60
N TYR A 54 -3.46 0.58 3.24
CA TYR A 54 -4.67 1.40 3.28
C TYR A 54 -5.52 1.08 2.06
N ALA A 55 -6.71 0.54 2.28
CA ALA A 55 -7.63 0.14 1.21
C ALA A 55 -8.87 1.06 1.24
N PHE A 56 -9.20 1.81 0.19
CA PHE A 56 -8.56 1.89 -1.13
C PHE A 56 -8.54 3.32 -1.67
N ALA A 57 -7.61 3.61 -2.59
CA ALA A 57 -7.76 4.63 -3.62
C ALA A 57 -8.37 4.01 -4.89
N GLY A 58 -8.80 4.84 -5.83
CA GLY A 58 -9.36 4.40 -7.12
C GLY A 58 -8.69 5.05 -8.32
N LEU A 59 -9.22 4.79 -9.51
CA LEU A 59 -8.78 5.37 -10.77
C LEU A 59 -9.83 6.34 -11.33
N GLY A 60 -9.43 7.60 -11.49
CA GLY A 60 -10.23 8.65 -12.09
C GLY A 60 -10.37 8.49 -13.62
N PRO A 61 -11.40 9.11 -14.23
CA PRO A 61 -11.59 9.07 -15.69
C PRO A 61 -10.49 9.81 -16.47
N ASP A 62 -9.71 10.65 -15.80
CA ASP A 62 -8.53 11.34 -16.33
C ASP A 62 -7.24 10.49 -16.25
N ASN A 63 -7.36 9.22 -15.87
CA ASN A 63 -6.27 8.27 -15.63
C ASN A 63 -5.36 8.64 -14.45
N LYS A 64 -5.81 9.50 -13.53
CA LYS A 64 -5.09 9.78 -12.29
C LYS A 64 -5.61 8.95 -11.13
N ILE A 65 -4.75 8.68 -10.15
CA ILE A 65 -5.18 8.14 -8.86
C ILE A 65 -6.21 9.08 -8.23
N LYS A 66 -7.27 8.51 -7.67
CA LYS A 66 -8.41 9.20 -7.10
C LYS A 66 -8.59 8.79 -5.64
N VAL A 67 -8.72 9.78 -4.76
CA VAL A 67 -9.17 9.57 -3.38
C VAL A 67 -10.66 9.24 -3.38
N LEU A 68 -11.04 8.10 -2.80
CA LEU A 68 -12.42 7.60 -2.86
C LEU A 68 -13.32 8.27 -1.81
N ASP A 69 -12.78 8.58 -0.62
CA ASP A 69 -13.49 9.31 0.43
C ASP A 69 -12.66 10.52 0.91
N PRO A 70 -12.69 11.65 0.19
CA PRO A 70 -11.91 12.84 0.55
C PRO A 70 -12.19 13.37 1.96
N TRP A 71 -13.40 13.17 2.49
CA TRP A 71 -13.76 13.62 3.84
C TRP A 71 -13.03 12.82 4.92
N ASN A 72 -12.93 11.50 4.74
CA ASN A 72 -12.21 10.65 5.67
C ASN A 72 -10.70 10.67 5.45
N ASP A 73 -10.27 10.67 4.20
CA ASP A 73 -8.89 10.37 3.81
C ASP A 73 -7.98 11.62 3.85
N LEU A 74 -8.52 12.82 3.54
CA LEU A 74 -7.74 14.06 3.45
C LEU A 74 -7.97 15.00 4.65
N CYS A 75 -7.04 15.93 4.84
CA CYS A 75 -7.16 17.03 5.82
C CYS A 75 -7.91 18.25 5.26
N ASP A 76 -8.04 18.33 3.94
CA ASP A 76 -8.65 19.47 3.27
C ASP A 76 -10.12 19.63 3.73
N ASN A 77 -10.60 20.88 3.84
CA ASN A 77 -11.98 21.20 4.20
C ASN A 77 -12.47 20.56 5.51
N TYR A 78 -11.65 20.57 6.56
CA TYR A 78 -11.96 19.95 7.87
C TYR A 78 -12.11 18.42 7.81
N GLY A 79 -11.54 17.78 6.79
CA GLY A 79 -11.48 16.33 6.68
C GLY A 79 -10.66 15.69 7.80
N LYS A 80 -10.79 14.36 7.93
CA LYS A 80 -10.27 13.59 9.07
C LYS A 80 -8.81 13.18 8.96
N CYS A 81 -8.10 13.57 7.91
CA CYS A 81 -6.68 13.29 7.72
C CYS A 81 -6.33 11.79 7.74
N GLY A 82 -7.19 10.91 7.19
CA GLY A 82 -7.02 9.47 7.29
C GLY A 82 -5.70 8.94 6.76
N TYR A 83 -5.22 9.43 5.61
CA TYR A 83 -3.91 9.02 5.07
C TYR A 83 -2.76 9.40 6.01
N ASP A 84 -2.71 10.65 6.44
CA ASP A 84 -1.68 11.17 7.33
C ASP A 84 -1.67 10.46 8.69
N ARG A 85 -2.85 10.20 9.27
CA ARG A 85 -2.98 9.44 10.53
C ARG A 85 -2.48 8.00 10.37
N PHE A 86 -2.81 7.35 9.26
CA PHE A 86 -2.39 5.97 9.00
C PHE A 86 -0.87 5.86 8.85
N VAL A 87 -0.25 6.77 8.08
CA VAL A 87 1.20 6.78 7.89
C VAL A 87 1.96 7.08 9.20
N LYS A 88 1.37 7.86 10.11
CA LYS A 88 1.91 8.12 11.46
C LYS A 88 1.91 6.91 12.39
N LEU A 89 1.24 5.81 12.06
CA LEU A 89 1.37 4.57 12.84
C LEU A 89 2.83 4.08 12.90
N ARG A 90 3.67 4.44 11.91
CA ARG A 90 5.11 4.16 11.92
C ARG A 90 5.88 4.89 13.02
N GLU A 91 5.33 5.94 13.63
CA GLU A 91 5.94 6.60 14.80
C GLU A 91 5.95 5.66 16.02
N LYS A 92 4.99 4.73 16.10
CA LYS A 92 4.91 3.70 17.15
C LYS A 92 5.75 2.45 16.80
N ASN A 93 6.02 2.20 15.52
CA ASN A 93 6.90 1.14 15.04
C ASN A 93 7.68 1.62 13.81
N VAL A 94 8.93 2.04 14.01
CA VAL A 94 9.78 2.61 12.94
C VAL A 94 10.10 1.64 11.81
N ASN A 95 9.92 0.34 12.03
CA ASN A 95 10.14 -0.70 11.01
C ASN A 95 8.90 -0.95 10.15
N LEU A 96 7.72 -0.46 10.58
CA LEU A 96 6.47 -0.64 9.85
C LEU A 96 6.54 0.07 8.49
N LYS A 97 6.03 -0.60 7.45
CA LYS A 97 5.82 0.00 6.13
C LYS A 97 4.33 0.27 5.91
N THR A 98 4.01 1.41 5.34
CA THR A 98 2.63 1.79 5.01
C THR A 98 2.48 1.93 3.51
N LEU A 99 1.49 1.25 2.93
CA LEU A 99 1.18 1.25 1.51
C LEU A 99 -0.24 1.77 1.28
N LEU A 100 -0.49 2.30 0.10
CA LEU A 100 -1.84 2.63 -0.37
C LEU A 100 -2.22 1.63 -1.46
N ALA A 101 -3.32 0.90 -1.26
CA ALA A 101 -3.88 0.05 -2.31
C ALA A 101 -4.77 0.87 -3.24
N ILE A 102 -4.67 0.62 -4.55
CA ILE A 102 -5.60 1.13 -5.56
C ILE A 102 -6.39 -0.03 -6.17
N GLY A 103 -7.69 0.15 -6.34
CA GLY A 103 -8.57 -0.81 -7.01
C GLY A 103 -9.59 -1.41 -6.06
N GLY A 104 -9.55 -2.73 -5.91
CA GLY A 104 -10.53 -3.51 -5.18
C GLY A 104 -11.82 -3.74 -5.98
N TRP A 105 -12.60 -4.73 -5.55
CA TRP A 105 -13.77 -5.24 -6.26
C TRP A 105 -14.72 -4.16 -6.81
N ASN A 106 -15.04 -3.13 -6.01
CA ASN A 106 -16.03 -2.09 -6.34
C ASN A 106 -15.55 -1.11 -7.43
N GLU A 107 -14.24 -0.99 -7.66
CA GLU A 107 -13.69 -0.10 -8.70
C GLU A 107 -13.88 -0.65 -10.12
N GLY A 108 -14.11 -1.96 -10.25
CA GLY A 108 -14.25 -2.64 -11.55
C GLY A 108 -12.93 -2.72 -12.33
N SER A 109 -13.00 -3.13 -13.59
CA SER A 109 -11.80 -3.41 -14.41
C SER A 109 -11.68 -2.54 -15.67
N THR A 110 -12.79 -2.07 -16.25
CA THR A 110 -12.79 -1.34 -17.53
C THR A 110 -11.86 -0.12 -17.56
N LYS A 111 -11.87 0.71 -16.51
CA LYS A 111 -11.00 1.91 -16.44
C LYS A 111 -9.52 1.52 -16.38
N TYR A 112 -9.18 0.44 -15.68
CA TYR A 112 -7.82 -0.06 -15.53
C TYR A 112 -7.31 -0.63 -16.85
N SER A 113 -8.10 -1.45 -17.54
CA SER A 113 -7.78 -1.96 -18.88
C SER A 113 -7.50 -0.82 -19.87
N GLN A 114 -8.37 0.20 -19.90
CA GLN A 114 -8.20 1.36 -20.78
C GLN A 114 -6.97 2.22 -20.47
N MET A 115 -6.60 2.32 -19.19
CA MET A 115 -5.38 3.03 -18.75
C MET A 115 -4.14 2.21 -19.11
N ALA A 116 -4.16 0.92 -18.83
CA ALA A 116 -3.05 0.00 -19.08
C ALA A 116 -2.73 -0.14 -20.58
N ALA A 117 -3.74 -0.06 -21.46
CA ALA A 117 -3.56 -0.19 -22.91
C ALA A 117 -2.79 0.95 -23.61
N SER A 118 -2.46 2.05 -22.92
CA SER A 118 -1.76 3.19 -23.53
C SER A 118 -0.58 3.67 -22.68
N ALA A 119 0.61 3.74 -23.29
CA ALA A 119 1.80 4.25 -22.63
C ALA A 119 1.62 5.68 -22.09
N SER A 120 0.90 6.55 -22.81
CA SER A 120 0.64 7.92 -22.34
C SER A 120 -0.29 7.96 -21.14
N LYS A 121 -1.31 7.09 -21.09
CA LYS A 121 -2.22 6.98 -19.95
C LYS A 121 -1.54 6.36 -18.74
N ARG A 122 -0.73 5.29 -18.95
CA ARG A 122 0.12 4.72 -17.89
C ARG A 122 1.04 5.77 -17.29
N LYS A 123 1.63 6.65 -18.12
CA LYS A 123 2.46 7.75 -17.61
C LYS A 123 1.68 8.71 -16.71
N ILE A 124 0.49 9.16 -17.13
CA ILE A 124 -0.38 10.04 -16.31
C ILE A 124 -0.70 9.37 -14.97
N PHE A 125 -1.06 8.09 -15.01
CA PHE A 125 -1.35 7.30 -13.83
C PHE A 125 -0.14 7.24 -12.88
N VAL A 126 1.02 6.78 -13.37
CA VAL A 126 2.24 6.64 -12.56
C VAL A 126 2.67 7.99 -11.97
N ASP A 127 2.67 9.06 -12.76
CA ASP A 127 3.03 10.40 -12.27
C ASP A 127 2.10 10.84 -11.13
N SER A 128 0.80 10.60 -11.26
CA SER A 128 -0.20 10.95 -10.25
C SER A 128 -0.08 10.12 -8.97
N VAL A 129 0.22 8.81 -9.10
CA VAL A 129 0.48 7.92 -7.97
C VAL A 129 1.69 8.41 -7.18
N VAL A 130 2.82 8.63 -7.87
CA VAL A 130 4.06 9.08 -7.22
C VAL A 130 3.84 10.40 -6.48
N ALA A 131 3.07 11.33 -7.08
CA ALA A 131 2.73 12.59 -6.44
C ALA A 131 1.89 12.39 -5.16
N LEU A 132 0.86 11.55 -5.19
CA LEU A 132 0.00 11.31 -4.02
C LEU A 132 0.76 10.60 -2.89
N LEU A 133 1.53 9.55 -3.21
CA LEU A 133 2.28 8.80 -2.20
C LEU A 133 3.32 9.68 -1.51
N LYS A 134 4.03 10.53 -2.26
CA LYS A 134 4.98 11.51 -1.69
C LYS A 134 4.27 12.56 -0.86
N LYS A 135 3.10 13.03 -1.27
CA LYS A 135 2.32 14.04 -0.53
C LYS A 135 1.96 13.56 0.88
N HIS A 136 1.59 12.29 1.03
CA HIS A 136 1.15 11.71 2.30
C HIS A 136 2.17 10.77 2.95
N ASP A 137 3.39 10.68 2.41
CA ASP A 137 4.53 9.91 2.93
C ASP A 137 4.31 8.38 3.05
N PHE A 138 3.52 7.80 2.13
CA PHE A 138 3.39 6.35 1.98
C PHE A 138 4.71 5.74 1.47
N ASN A 139 5.04 4.53 1.93
CA ASN A 139 6.22 3.79 1.47
C ASN A 139 6.04 3.14 0.09
N GLY A 140 4.82 2.96 -0.39
CA GLY A 140 4.58 2.31 -1.66
C GLY A 140 3.11 2.25 -2.08
N LEU A 141 2.91 1.69 -3.26
CA LEU A 141 1.59 1.35 -3.82
C LEU A 141 1.39 -0.17 -3.73
N ASP A 142 0.17 -0.58 -3.44
CA ASP A 142 -0.34 -1.91 -3.73
C ASP A 142 -1.34 -1.83 -4.91
N MET A 143 -1.19 -2.69 -5.92
CA MET A 143 -2.01 -2.67 -7.14
C MET A 143 -3.02 -3.82 -7.10
N ASP A 144 -4.27 -3.50 -6.78
CA ASP A 144 -5.36 -4.46 -6.65
C ASP A 144 -6.37 -4.30 -7.80
N TRP A 145 -5.89 -4.46 -9.04
CA TRP A 145 -6.76 -4.49 -10.22
C TRP A 145 -7.48 -5.84 -10.28
N GLU A 146 -8.80 -5.83 -10.09
CA GLU A 146 -9.65 -7.03 -10.12
C GLU A 146 -10.56 -7.11 -11.37
N TYR A 147 -10.21 -7.81 -12.44
CA TYR A 147 -8.91 -8.40 -12.76
C TYR A 147 -8.53 -8.05 -14.22
N PRO A 148 -7.24 -7.98 -14.56
CA PRO A 148 -6.78 -7.99 -15.95
C PRO A 148 -7.51 -9.06 -16.75
N THR A 149 -7.93 -8.77 -17.99
CA THR A 149 -8.66 -9.66 -18.91
C THR A 149 -10.10 -9.99 -18.52
N GLN A 150 -10.57 -9.56 -17.35
CA GLN A 150 -11.91 -9.87 -16.83
C GLN A 150 -12.70 -8.61 -16.48
N ARG A 151 -14.00 -8.75 -16.21
CA ARG A 151 -14.88 -7.68 -15.70
C ARG A 151 -14.87 -6.39 -16.54
N GLY A 152 -14.77 -6.55 -17.86
CA GLY A 152 -14.66 -5.45 -18.82
C GLY A 152 -13.24 -5.14 -19.28
N GLY A 153 -12.29 -6.04 -19.00
CA GLY A 153 -10.93 -6.03 -19.55
C GLY A 153 -10.81 -6.68 -20.93
N ALA A 154 -9.60 -6.63 -21.48
CA ALA A 154 -9.22 -7.17 -22.79
C ALA A 154 -8.10 -8.21 -22.65
N PRO A 155 -7.93 -9.15 -23.61
CA PRO A 155 -6.86 -10.15 -23.56
C PRO A 155 -5.44 -9.55 -23.40
N GLU A 156 -5.21 -8.37 -23.99
CA GLU A 156 -3.94 -7.64 -23.93
C GLU A 156 -3.59 -7.15 -22.51
N ASP A 157 -4.58 -7.09 -21.60
CA ASP A 157 -4.35 -6.68 -20.21
C ASP A 157 -3.30 -7.54 -19.50
N GLN A 158 -3.20 -8.83 -19.87
CA GLN A 158 -2.16 -9.71 -19.32
C GLN A 158 -0.76 -9.15 -19.58
N ALA A 159 -0.51 -8.67 -20.80
CA ALA A 159 0.77 -8.09 -21.18
C ALA A 159 0.91 -6.64 -20.67
N ASN A 160 -0.18 -5.88 -20.65
CA ASN A 160 -0.16 -4.48 -20.21
C ASN A 160 -0.03 -4.31 -18.68
N PHE A 161 -0.26 -5.36 -17.90
CA PHE A 161 -0.12 -5.36 -16.44
C PHE A 161 1.33 -5.53 -15.98
N VAL A 162 2.18 -6.20 -16.77
CA VAL A 162 3.61 -6.49 -16.47
C VAL A 162 4.51 -5.36 -16.94
#